data_AF-A0A7X5D6A1-F1
#
_entry.id   AF-A0A7X5D6A1-F1
#
_cell.length_a   1.000
_cell.length_b   1.000
_cell.length_c   1.000
_cell.angle_alpha   90.00
_cell.angle_beta   90.00
_cell.angle_gamma   90.00
#
_symmetry.space_group_name_H-M   'P 1'
#
loop_
_entity.id
_entity.type
_entity.pdbx_description
1 polymer ?
#
loop_
_entity_poly.entity_id
_entity_poly.type
_entity_poly.pdbx_seq_one_letter_code
_entity_poly.pdbx_strand_id
1 'polypeptide(L)'
;MRQIKKEELRKMHDREGLILQGCGGDLKEWVDGINETLEQEGILPKGKRLDDVAVFQNEGSTNLLFFFGEEKLDIGKLAVWRLQTHPQFGGTWMSDYVNNRLGGFLREAVAEKPNCALLNEDGNIFNLMGIAARTLRENGMDEKAEEMMKRITGGECHDYYEALSVIDQYVTITGKEEGPETGGLVME
;
A
#
# COMPACT_ATOMS: atom_id res chain seq x y z
N MET A 1 -22.01 3.77 9.96
CA MET A 1 -21.62 2.83 8.89
C MET A 1 -21.60 3.55 7.56
N ARG A 2 -20.50 3.47 6.81
CA ARG A 2 -20.37 4.03 5.45
C ARG A 2 -20.55 2.95 4.40
N GLN A 3 -21.34 3.19 3.37
CA GLN A 3 -21.40 2.26 2.22
C GLN A 3 -20.25 2.55 1.26
N ILE A 4 -19.53 1.50 0.86
CA ILE A 4 -18.43 1.57 -0.11
C ILE A 4 -18.59 0.50 -1.18
N LYS A 5 -18.02 0.74 -2.35
CA LYS A 5 -17.85 -0.28 -3.38
C LYS A 5 -16.64 -1.14 -3.06
N LYS A 6 -16.69 -2.41 -3.47
CA LYS A 6 -15.56 -3.34 -3.22
C LYS A 6 -14.26 -2.86 -3.87
N GLU A 7 -14.36 -2.17 -5.01
CA GLU A 7 -13.22 -1.61 -5.73
C GLU A 7 -12.52 -0.48 -4.95
N GLU A 8 -13.22 0.20 -4.04
CA GLU A 8 -12.63 1.25 -3.20
C GLU A 8 -11.65 0.66 -2.18
N LEU A 9 -11.88 -0.57 -1.69
CA LEU A 9 -10.94 -1.23 -0.77
C LEU A 9 -9.56 -1.39 -1.41
N ARG A 10 -9.51 -1.61 -2.73
CA ARG A 10 -8.25 -1.77 -3.45
C ARG A 10 -7.41 -0.49 -3.46
N LYS A 11 -7.96 0.68 -3.12
CA LYS A 11 -7.21 1.95 -3.06
C LYS A 11 -6.67 2.27 -1.65
N MET A 12 -7.19 1.58 -0.63
CA MET A 12 -6.92 1.87 0.79
C MET A 12 -5.72 1.08 1.30
N HIS A 13 -4.58 1.22 0.63
CA HIS A 13 -3.36 0.46 0.91
C HIS A 13 -2.65 0.88 2.21
N ASP A 14 -3.00 2.06 2.73
CA ASP A 14 -2.53 2.67 3.98
C ASP A 14 -3.41 2.32 5.18
N ARG A 15 -4.48 1.55 4.98
CA ARG A 15 -5.46 1.19 6.01
C ARG A 15 -5.54 -0.31 6.21
N GLU A 16 -5.91 -0.70 7.42
CA GLU A 16 -6.16 -2.09 7.79
C GLU A 16 -7.44 -2.20 8.61
N GLY A 17 -8.01 -3.40 8.64
CA GLY A 17 -9.22 -3.66 9.39
C GLY A 17 -9.60 -5.13 9.42
N LEU A 18 -10.67 -5.41 10.16
CA LEU A 18 -11.30 -6.72 10.23
C LEU A 18 -12.52 -6.74 9.30
N ILE A 19 -12.55 -7.67 8.35
CA ILE A 19 -13.71 -7.93 7.52
C ILE A 19 -14.45 -9.15 8.05
N LEU A 20 -15.75 -9.00 8.28
CA LEU A 20 -16.71 -10.08 8.52
C LEU A 20 -17.61 -10.23 7.29
N GLN A 21 -17.88 -11.48 6.91
CA GLN A 21 -18.54 -11.82 5.65
C GLN A 21 -19.91 -12.45 5.91
N GLY A 22 -20.83 -12.26 4.97
CA GLY A 22 -22.17 -12.86 5.04
C GLY A 22 -23.07 -12.25 6.13
N CYS A 23 -22.88 -10.96 6.46
CA CYS A 23 -23.65 -10.27 7.47
C CYS A 23 -25.10 -10.06 7.00
N GLY A 24 -25.99 -10.99 7.36
CA GLY A 24 -27.44 -10.87 7.15
C GLY A 24 -28.15 -10.15 8.31
N GLY A 25 -29.42 -9.80 8.09
CA GLY A 25 -30.24 -9.16 9.13
C GLY A 25 -29.88 -7.69 9.35
N ASP A 26 -30.02 -7.22 10.59
CA ASP A 26 -29.70 -5.84 10.97
C ASP A 26 -28.19 -5.66 11.17
N LEU A 27 -27.59 -4.82 10.35
CA LEU A 27 -26.15 -4.53 10.39
C LEU A 27 -25.74 -3.76 11.65
N LYS A 28 -26.65 -3.02 12.28
CA LYS A 28 -26.36 -2.33 13.53
C LYS A 28 -26.20 -3.33 14.68
N GLU A 29 -27.05 -4.37 14.72
CA GLU A 29 -26.92 -5.46 15.70
C GLU A 29 -25.58 -6.19 15.54
N TRP A 30 -25.11 -6.37 14.30
CA TRP A 30 -23.77 -6.88 14.04
C TRP A 30 -22.68 -5.99 14.63
N VAL A 31 -22.72 -4.68 14.35
CA VAL A 31 -21.71 -3.73 14.85
C VAL A 31 -21.70 -3.69 16.37
N ASP A 32 -22.88 -3.65 17.00
CA ASP A 32 -23.02 -3.62 18.44
C ASP A 32 -22.52 -4.92 19.09
N GLY A 33 -22.97 -6.08 18.59
CA GLY A 33 -22.59 -7.39 19.14
C GLY A 33 -21.10 -7.71 18.97
N ILE A 34 -20.49 -7.33 17.84
CA ILE A 34 -19.05 -7.52 17.64
C ILE A 34 -18.25 -6.62 18.60
N ASN A 35 -18.62 -5.35 18.75
CA ASN A 35 -17.94 -4.47 19.71
C ASN A 35 -18.04 -4.97 21.14
N GLU A 36 -19.23 -5.42 21.57
CA GLU A 36 -19.42 -6.01 22.90
C GLU A 36 -18.56 -7.26 23.10
N THR A 37 -18.52 -8.15 22.11
CA THR A 37 -17.71 -9.38 22.17
C THR A 37 -16.21 -9.04 22.27
N LEU A 38 -15.72 -8.12 21.44
CA LEU A 38 -14.31 -7.71 21.44
C LEU A 38 -13.91 -7.03 22.76
N GLU A 39 -14.81 -6.27 23.38
CA GLU A 39 -14.58 -5.69 24.72
C GLU A 39 -14.55 -6.78 25.80
N GLN A 40 -15.50 -7.74 25.77
CA GLN A 40 -15.59 -8.83 26.75
C GLN A 40 -14.36 -9.76 26.71
N GLU A 41 -13.83 -10.04 25.53
CA GLU A 41 -12.60 -10.81 25.32
C GLU A 41 -11.33 -10.01 25.67
N GLY A 42 -11.48 -8.73 26.04
CA GLY A 42 -10.39 -7.82 26.35
C GLY A 42 -9.46 -7.59 25.15
N ILE A 43 -10.03 -7.62 23.93
CA ILE A 43 -9.38 -7.25 22.67
C ILE A 43 -9.47 -5.74 22.49
N LEU A 44 -10.65 -5.17 22.76
CA LEU A 44 -10.86 -3.74 22.90
C LEU A 44 -10.72 -3.34 24.38
N PRO A 45 -10.09 -2.19 24.68
CA PRO A 45 -10.14 -1.61 26.01
C PRO A 45 -11.59 -1.31 26.43
N LYS A 46 -11.86 -1.38 27.74
CA LYS A 46 -13.20 -1.12 28.29
C LYS A 46 -13.74 0.24 27.85
N GLY A 47 -14.96 0.27 27.30
CA GLY A 47 -15.63 1.47 26.78
C GLY A 47 -15.08 2.01 25.46
N LYS A 48 -14.15 1.31 24.79
CA LYS A 48 -13.72 1.62 23.43
C LYS A 48 -14.50 0.80 22.40
N ARG A 49 -14.66 1.37 21.20
CA ARG A 49 -15.43 0.78 20.11
C ARG A 49 -14.78 1.08 18.77
N LEU A 50 -14.91 0.16 17.83
CA LEU A 50 -14.61 0.35 16.42
C LEU A 50 -15.81 1.00 15.74
N ASP A 51 -15.81 2.33 15.68
CA ASP A 51 -16.92 3.11 15.13
C ASP A 51 -16.77 3.40 13.62
N ASP A 52 -15.55 3.36 13.10
CA ASP A 52 -15.31 3.46 11.66
C ASP A 52 -15.58 2.11 10.98
N VAL A 53 -16.85 1.93 10.61
CA VAL A 53 -17.35 0.72 9.96
C VAL A 53 -17.84 1.03 8.56
N ALA A 54 -17.38 0.26 7.58
CA ALA A 54 -17.90 0.27 6.23
C ALA A 54 -18.68 -0.99 5.89
N VAL A 55 -19.66 -0.87 4.99
CA VAL A 55 -20.40 -2.00 4.40
C VAL A 55 -20.16 -2.07 2.90
N PHE A 56 -19.97 -3.26 2.37
CA PHE A 56 -19.82 -3.49 0.93
C PHE A 56 -20.37 -4.85 0.50
N GLN A 57 -20.76 -4.96 -0.77
CA GLN A 57 -21.23 -6.20 -1.38
C GLN A 57 -20.12 -6.83 -2.21
N ASN A 58 -19.93 -8.15 -2.07
CA ASN A 58 -19.11 -8.93 -3.00
C ASN A 58 -19.68 -10.34 -3.14
N GLU A 59 -19.70 -10.87 -4.36
CA GLU A 59 -20.20 -12.22 -4.66
C GLU A 59 -21.60 -12.52 -4.07
N GLY A 60 -22.47 -11.51 -4.03
CA GLY A 60 -23.83 -11.63 -3.49
C GLY A 60 -23.94 -11.65 -1.96
N SER A 61 -22.83 -11.45 -1.24
CA SER A 61 -22.78 -11.39 0.22
C SER A 61 -22.52 -9.97 0.72
N THR A 62 -23.25 -9.58 1.78
CA THR A 62 -22.98 -8.35 2.55
C THR A 62 -21.79 -8.57 3.47
N ASN A 63 -20.84 -7.64 3.47
CA ASN A 63 -19.65 -7.68 4.32
C ASN A 63 -19.55 -6.41 5.14
N LEU A 64 -19.10 -6.53 6.39
CA LEU A 64 -18.76 -5.43 7.27
C LEU A 64 -17.25 -5.35 7.44
N LEU A 65 -16.71 -4.14 7.31
CA LEU A 65 -15.30 -3.82 7.52
C LEU A 65 -15.18 -2.88 8.71
N PHE A 66 -14.55 -3.34 9.78
CA PHE A 66 -14.21 -2.55 10.94
C PHE A 66 -12.77 -2.07 10.81
N PHE A 67 -12.58 -0.77 10.53
CA PHE A 67 -11.23 -0.21 10.39
C PHE A 67 -10.54 -0.12 11.75
N PHE A 68 -9.23 -0.32 11.75
CA PHE A 68 -8.41 -0.06 12.93
C PHE A 68 -8.05 1.43 12.99
N GLY A 69 -8.14 2.00 14.19
CA GLY A 69 -7.77 3.37 14.48
C GLY A 69 -6.90 3.45 15.73
N GLU A 70 -7.20 4.44 16.58
CA GLU A 70 -6.42 4.74 17.78
C GLU A 70 -6.89 3.99 19.03
N GLU A 71 -7.82 3.04 18.89
CA GLU A 71 -8.50 2.37 20.02
C GLU A 71 -7.59 1.41 20.81
N LYS A 72 -6.31 1.27 20.40
CA LYS A 72 -5.29 0.41 21.04
C LYS A 72 -5.75 -1.04 21.17
N LEU A 73 -6.16 -1.64 20.06
CA LEU A 73 -6.55 -3.04 20.01
C LEU A 73 -5.39 -3.96 20.37
N ASP A 74 -5.69 -5.03 21.12
CA ASP A 74 -4.79 -6.16 21.25
C ASP A 74 -4.84 -7.01 19.95
N ILE A 75 -3.97 -6.67 19.00
CA ILE A 75 -3.90 -7.34 17.69
C ILE A 75 -3.58 -8.84 17.84
N GLY A 76 -2.82 -9.23 18.85
CA GLY A 76 -2.49 -10.63 19.11
C GLY A 76 -3.72 -11.44 19.48
N LYS A 77 -4.52 -10.94 20.44
CA LYS A 77 -5.80 -11.58 20.79
C LYS A 77 -6.81 -11.52 19.65
N LEU A 78 -6.88 -10.40 18.93
CA LEU A 78 -7.77 -10.27 17.77
C LEU A 78 -7.45 -11.31 16.69
N ALA A 79 -6.17 -11.57 16.43
CA ALA A 79 -5.75 -12.59 15.49
C ALA A 79 -6.24 -13.99 15.89
N VAL A 80 -6.11 -14.35 17.18
CA VAL A 80 -6.61 -15.62 17.72
C VAL A 80 -8.13 -15.69 17.62
N TRP A 81 -8.84 -14.65 18.07
CA TRP A 81 -10.30 -14.56 18.01
C TRP A 81 -10.82 -14.69 16.58
N ARG A 82 -10.17 -14.02 15.61
CA ARG A 82 -10.50 -14.10 14.19
C ARG A 82 -10.42 -15.54 13.67
N LEU A 83 -9.36 -16.27 14.04
CA LEU A 83 -9.19 -17.67 13.64
C LEU A 83 -10.23 -18.59 14.28
N GLN A 84 -10.52 -18.40 15.56
CA GLN A 84 -11.51 -19.21 16.29
C GLN A 84 -12.94 -19.00 15.80
N THR A 85 -13.29 -17.76 15.45
CA THR A 85 -14.62 -17.37 15.01
C THR A 85 -14.80 -17.39 13.49
N HIS A 86 -13.75 -17.73 12.73
CA HIS A 86 -13.79 -17.78 11.27
C HIS A 86 -14.95 -18.63 10.70
N PRO A 87 -15.30 -19.81 11.24
CA PRO A 87 -16.44 -20.59 10.73
C PRO A 87 -17.79 -19.89 10.88
N GLN A 88 -17.93 -18.96 11.82
CA GLN A 88 -19.18 -18.24 12.10
C GLN A 88 -19.26 -16.93 11.33
N PHE A 89 -18.15 -16.18 11.26
CA PHE A 89 -18.15 -14.81 10.72
C PHE A 89 -17.38 -14.64 9.42
N GLY A 90 -16.66 -15.68 8.96
CA GLY A 90 -15.76 -15.57 7.81
C GLY A 90 -14.67 -14.51 8.01
N GLY A 91 -14.26 -14.27 9.25
CA GLY A 91 -13.36 -13.17 9.62
C GLY A 91 -12.02 -13.22 8.88
N THR A 92 -11.61 -12.11 8.29
CA THR A 92 -10.33 -11.96 7.56
C THR A 92 -9.75 -10.57 7.73
N TRP A 93 -8.43 -10.42 7.55
CA TRP A 93 -7.84 -9.09 7.45
C TRP A 93 -8.26 -8.44 6.13
N MET A 94 -8.37 -7.11 6.13
CA MET A 94 -8.71 -6.35 4.94
C MET A 94 -7.64 -6.54 3.86
N SER A 95 -6.36 -6.47 4.23
CA SER A 95 -5.26 -6.73 3.29
C SER A 95 -5.33 -8.12 2.67
N ASP A 96 -5.55 -9.16 3.48
CA ASP A 96 -5.74 -10.54 3.01
C ASP A 96 -6.92 -10.65 2.05
N TYR A 97 -8.05 -10.01 2.38
CA TYR A 97 -9.23 -10.03 1.53
C TYR A 97 -8.97 -9.35 0.18
N VAL A 98 -8.34 -8.18 0.20
CA VAL A 98 -8.02 -7.44 -1.01
C VAL A 98 -7.09 -8.27 -1.91
N ASN A 99 -6.03 -8.85 -1.34
CA ASN A 99 -5.07 -9.66 -2.08
C ASN A 99 -5.70 -10.93 -2.65
N ASN A 100 -6.49 -11.65 -1.85
CA ASN A 100 -6.99 -12.97 -2.23
C ASN A 100 -8.33 -12.96 -2.98
N ARG A 101 -9.16 -11.92 -2.78
CA ARG A 101 -10.53 -11.86 -3.33
C ARG A 101 -10.75 -10.74 -4.34
N LEU A 102 -9.95 -9.67 -4.28
CA LEU A 102 -10.13 -8.49 -5.14
C LEU A 102 -8.99 -8.28 -6.14
N GLY A 103 -8.04 -9.21 -6.21
CA GLY A 103 -6.90 -9.13 -7.14
C GLY A 103 -5.83 -8.12 -6.71
N GLY A 104 -5.64 -7.95 -5.40
CA GLY A 104 -4.63 -7.06 -4.83
C GLY A 104 -5.05 -5.60 -4.74
N PHE A 105 -4.32 -4.86 -3.91
CA PHE A 105 -4.43 -3.41 -3.88
C PHE A 105 -4.06 -2.89 -5.27
N LEU A 106 -4.84 -1.90 -5.73
CA LEU A 106 -4.34 -0.97 -6.71
C LEU A 106 -3.16 -0.31 -6.02
N ARG A 107 -1.95 -0.73 -6.40
CA ARG A 107 -0.82 0.19 -6.31
C ARG A 107 -1.35 1.44 -7.00
N GLU A 108 -1.36 2.59 -6.31
CA GLU A 108 -1.32 3.86 -7.04
C GLU A 108 -0.38 3.60 -8.19
N ALA A 109 -0.85 3.77 -9.42
CA ALA A 109 -0.06 3.49 -10.61
C ALA A 109 1.32 4.00 -10.25
N VAL A 110 2.27 3.08 -10.03
CA VAL A 110 3.66 3.46 -9.86
C VAL A 110 3.89 4.00 -11.22
N ALA A 111 3.68 5.31 -11.40
CA ALA A 111 3.73 5.96 -12.68
C ALA A 111 5.01 5.41 -13.28
N GLU A 112 4.87 4.64 -14.37
CA GLU A 112 5.86 3.63 -14.75
C GLU A 112 7.23 4.23 -14.53
N LYS A 113 7.98 3.67 -13.55
CA LYS A 113 9.20 4.31 -13.08
C LYS A 113 10.06 4.55 -14.32
N PRO A 114 10.33 5.80 -14.69
CA PRO A 114 10.99 6.06 -15.96
C PRO A 114 12.38 5.44 -15.90
N ASN A 115 12.80 4.86 -17.03
CA ASN A 115 14.15 4.30 -17.15
C ASN A 115 15.15 5.45 -17.00
N CYS A 116 16.03 5.32 -16.03
CA CYS A 116 17.05 6.29 -15.71
C CYS A 116 18.41 5.64 -15.89
N ALA A 117 19.15 6.11 -16.90
CA ALA A 117 20.46 5.59 -17.26
C ALA A 117 21.52 6.00 -16.22
N LEU A 118 21.58 5.28 -15.09
CA LEU A 118 22.55 5.50 -14.01
C LEU A 118 23.65 4.45 -13.97
N LEU A 119 23.51 3.30 -14.64
CA LEU A 119 24.59 2.32 -14.71
C LEU A 119 25.74 2.90 -15.54
N ASN A 120 26.96 2.85 -15.00
CA ASN A 120 28.20 3.43 -15.53
C ASN A 120 28.30 4.96 -15.46
N GLU A 121 27.41 5.64 -14.73
CA GLU A 121 27.64 7.04 -14.35
C GLU A 121 28.59 7.10 -13.15
N ASP A 122 29.86 7.45 -13.40
CA ASP A 122 30.83 7.75 -12.34
C ASP A 122 30.47 9.09 -11.67
N GLY A 123 29.63 9.03 -10.63
CA GLY A 123 29.11 10.22 -9.98
C GLY A 123 28.89 10.05 -8.49
N ASN A 124 29.12 11.14 -7.74
CA ASN A 124 28.63 11.25 -6.36
C ASN A 124 27.08 11.23 -6.35
N ILE A 125 26.50 11.01 -5.17
CA ILE A 125 25.05 10.90 -5.02
C ILE A 125 24.28 12.12 -5.52
N PHE A 126 24.84 13.33 -5.40
CA PHE A 126 24.20 14.55 -5.88
C PHE A 126 24.09 14.58 -7.40
N ASN A 127 25.07 14.02 -8.12
CA ASN A 127 25.01 13.85 -9.56
C ASN A 127 23.90 12.86 -9.94
N LEU A 128 23.85 11.68 -9.32
CA LEU A 128 22.83 10.67 -9.60
C LEU A 128 21.41 11.17 -9.27
N MET A 129 21.26 11.85 -8.14
CA MET A 129 20.02 12.52 -7.76
C MET A 129 19.60 13.54 -8.81
N GLY A 130 20.53 14.33 -9.34
CA GLY A 130 20.26 15.31 -10.39
C GLY A 130 19.80 14.67 -11.71
N ILE A 131 20.39 13.54 -12.09
CA ILE A 131 19.97 12.77 -13.28
C ILE A 131 18.57 12.19 -13.07
N ALA A 132 18.33 11.51 -11.94
CA ALA A 132 17.03 10.93 -11.61
C ALA A 132 15.92 12.00 -11.53
N ALA A 133 16.20 13.16 -10.93
CA ALA A 133 15.24 14.26 -10.85
C ALA A 133 14.90 14.82 -12.24
N ARG A 134 15.88 14.90 -13.14
CA ARG A 134 15.63 15.30 -14.54
C ARG A 134 14.77 14.27 -15.26
N THR A 135 15.09 12.98 -15.15
CA THR A 135 14.31 11.90 -15.76
C THR A 135 12.86 11.92 -15.28
N LEU A 136 12.61 12.16 -13.99
CA LEU A 136 11.26 12.29 -13.45
C LEU A 136 10.50 13.49 -14.05
N ARG A 137 11.14 14.66 -14.15
CA ARG A 137 10.53 15.86 -14.75
C ARG A 137 10.23 15.70 -16.24
N GLU A 138 11.14 15.06 -16.99
CA GLU A 138 10.92 14.75 -18.42
C GLU A 138 9.71 13.84 -18.65
N ASN A 139 9.34 13.06 -17.63
CA ASN A 139 8.16 12.19 -17.65
C ASN A 139 6.94 12.81 -16.94
N GLY A 140 6.95 14.12 -16.66
CA GLY A 140 5.85 14.85 -16.03
C GLY A 140 5.62 14.50 -14.55
N MET A 141 6.65 13.99 -13.86
CA MET A 141 6.60 13.60 -12.46
C MET A 141 7.32 14.61 -11.55
N ASP A 142 7.02 15.90 -11.71
CA ASP A 142 7.68 17.00 -11.00
C ASP A 142 7.57 16.89 -9.47
N GLU A 143 6.39 16.56 -8.95
CA GLU A 143 6.16 16.38 -7.50
C GLU A 143 7.04 15.26 -6.92
N LYS A 144 7.18 14.15 -7.65
CA LYS A 144 8.04 13.01 -7.25
C LYS A 144 9.52 13.39 -7.28
N ALA A 145 9.94 14.23 -8.23
CA ALA A 145 11.30 14.73 -8.29
C ALA A 145 11.62 15.61 -7.06
N GLU A 146 10.70 16.49 -6.66
CA GLU A 146 10.85 17.32 -5.47
C GLU A 146 10.90 16.49 -4.18
N GLU A 147 10.01 15.50 -4.05
CA GLU A 147 9.98 14.60 -2.90
C GLU A 147 11.28 13.79 -2.77
N MET A 148 11.74 13.17 -3.86
CA MET A 148 12.99 12.41 -3.88
C MET A 148 14.19 13.28 -3.48
N MET A 149 14.31 14.48 -4.05
CA MET A 149 15.38 15.42 -3.71
C MET A 149 15.33 15.83 -2.23
N LYS A 150 14.13 16.09 -1.70
CA LYS A 150 13.93 16.46 -0.31
C LYS A 150 14.34 15.33 0.64
N ARG A 151 14.02 14.08 0.33
CA ARG A 151 14.42 12.92 1.16
C ARG A 151 15.94 12.75 1.21
N ILE A 152 16.61 12.86 0.06
CA ILE A 152 18.07 12.71 -0.02
C ILE A 152 18.79 13.89 0.67
N THR A 153 18.30 15.12 0.50
CA THR A 153 18.95 16.33 1.06
C THR A 153 18.49 16.70 2.47
N GLY A 154 17.37 16.14 2.94
CA GLY A 154 16.72 16.43 4.22
C GLY A 154 17.31 15.68 5.42
N GLY A 155 18.40 14.93 5.23
CA GLY A 155 19.07 14.19 6.30
C GLY A 155 18.48 12.80 6.58
N GLU A 156 17.59 12.28 5.73
CA GLU A 156 17.11 10.89 5.82
C GLU A 156 18.15 9.88 5.33
N CYS A 157 19.18 10.34 4.58
CA CYS A 157 20.25 9.51 4.05
C CYS A 157 21.60 9.88 4.70
N HIS A 158 22.27 8.90 5.28
CA HIS A 158 23.56 9.06 5.98
C HIS A 158 24.74 8.53 5.16
N ASP A 159 24.44 7.75 4.12
CA ASP A 159 25.44 7.24 3.19
C ASP A 159 24.93 7.19 1.75
N TYR A 160 25.85 6.85 0.86
CA TYR A 160 25.60 6.77 -0.58
C TYR A 160 24.57 5.69 -0.95
N TYR A 161 24.55 4.56 -0.25
CA TYR A 161 23.68 3.43 -0.56
C TYR A 161 22.24 3.70 -0.14
N GLU A 162 22.04 4.34 1.01
CA GLU A 162 20.71 4.78 1.45
C GLU A 162 20.09 5.73 0.43
N ALA A 163 20.87 6.71 -0.04
CA ALA A 163 20.39 7.64 -1.04
C ALA A 163 20.16 6.99 -2.42
N LEU A 164 20.97 6.00 -2.81
CA LEU A 164 20.71 5.20 -4.02
C LEU A 164 19.43 4.37 -3.89
N SER A 165 19.14 3.82 -2.70
CA SER A 165 17.89 3.12 -2.42
C SER A 165 16.68 4.06 -2.50
N VAL A 166 16.83 5.32 -2.09
CA VAL A 166 15.79 6.34 -2.31
C VAL A 166 15.59 6.58 -3.80
N ILE A 167 16.65 6.75 -4.60
CA ILE A 167 16.53 6.93 -6.06
C ILE A 167 15.80 5.76 -6.72
N ASP A 168 16.16 4.52 -6.37
CA ASP A 168 15.51 3.30 -6.91
C ASP A 168 14.01 3.24 -6.59
N GLN A 169 13.53 3.91 -5.54
CA GLN A 169 12.08 4.00 -5.26
C GLN A 169 11.32 4.82 -6.30
N TYR A 170 11.97 5.75 -7.01
CA TYR A 170 11.31 6.65 -7.96
C TYR A 170 11.60 6.34 -9.44
N VAL A 171 12.77 5.78 -9.77
CA VAL A 171 13.18 5.50 -11.15
C VAL A 171 13.65 4.05 -11.31
N THR A 172 13.60 3.51 -12.54
CA THR A 172 14.18 2.21 -12.85
C THR A 172 15.63 2.42 -13.28
N ILE A 173 16.60 1.88 -12.53
CA ILE A 173 18.02 2.04 -12.84
C ILE A 173 18.38 1.18 -14.06
N THR A 174 18.77 1.82 -15.17
CA THR A 174 19.20 1.17 -16.41
C THR A 174 20.61 1.63 -16.80
N GLY A 175 21.22 0.95 -17.78
CA GLY A 175 22.43 1.46 -18.44
C GLY A 175 22.09 2.41 -19.58
N LYS A 176 23.10 3.14 -20.08
CA LYS A 176 22.97 3.81 -21.37
C LYS A 176 22.68 2.75 -22.42
N GLU A 177 21.60 2.90 -23.18
CA GLU A 177 21.44 2.14 -24.40
C GLU A 177 22.61 2.50 -25.32
N GLU A 178 23.48 1.53 -25.59
CA GLU A 178 24.45 1.65 -26.66
C GLU A 178 23.65 1.78 -27.96
N GLY A 179 23.74 2.95 -28.61
CA GLY A 179 23.09 3.17 -29.90
C GLY A 179 23.51 2.10 -30.91
N PRO A 180 22.71 1.84 -31.95
CA PRO A 180 22.99 0.79 -32.91
C PRO A 180 24.40 0.98 -33.48
N GLU A 181 25.22 -0.06 -33.32
CA GLU A 181 26.56 -0.12 -33.86
C GLU A 181 26.47 0.20 -35.36
N THR A 182 27.04 1.34 -35.75
CA THR A 182 27.15 1.70 -37.15
C THR A 182 28.19 0.75 -37.73
N GLY A 183 27.69 -0.39 -38.21
CA GLY A 183 28.46 -1.41 -38.89
C GLY A 183 29.21 -0.77 -40.05
N GLY A 184 30.50 -0.51 -39.83
CA GLY A 184 31.44 -0.26 -40.89
C GLY A 184 31.51 -1.52 -41.74
N LEU A 185 31.01 -1.43 -42.97
CA LEU A 185 31.43 -2.32 -44.04
C LEU A 185 32.01 -1.47 -45.15
N VAL A 186 33.29 -1.74 -45.36
CA VAL A 186 34.26 -1.12 -46.24
C VAL A 186 33.89 -1.47 -47.69
N MET A 187 34.18 -0.54 -48.59
CA MET A 187 34.17 -0.68 -50.05
C MET A 187 34.85 -1.97 -50.51
N GLU A 188 34.24 -2.67 -51.47
CA GLU A 188 34.79 -2.97 -52.81
C GLU A 188 33.65 -3.01 -53.85
#